data_AF-A0A5N5PV28-F1
#
_entry.id   AF-A0A5N5PV28-F1
#
_cell.length_a   1.000
_cell.length_b   1.000
_cell.length_c   1.000
_cell.angle_alpha   90.00
_cell.angle_beta   90.00
_cell.angle_gamma   90.00
#
_symmetry.space_group_name_H-M   'P 1'
#
loop_
_entity.id
_entity.type
_entity.pdbx_description
1 polymer ?
#
loop_
_entity_poly.entity_id
_entity_poly.type
_entity_poly.pdbx_seq_one_letter_code
_entity_poly.pdbx_strand_id
1 'polypeptide(L)'
;MGDIEANGVPIPQSPMSKEVIDLARRHTFYTNPNGDRFNLVALHRMNMHYLRGRLLDSAAGVFAKEAMTDADSKELTSLMSDYCTAVRDRELMRDLAARSWRTNPFHLKSDPDRPLETLLLSSLKARGIHPAPIISIKEDETLPSLPGGPWDMPSAIKATRERYAWAIVGGVVLIVPMVMMVLLEGRTANLVIASVSTVMFALAAAYSAPTKLPVELMGVTAAYAAVLVVFVGGTTGAGG
;
A
#
# COMPACT_ATOMS: atom_id res chain seq x y z
N MET A 1 -10.21 12.61 -53.89
CA MET A 1 -8.78 12.32 -53.66
C MET A 1 -8.40 13.02 -52.37
N GLY A 2 -8.46 12.46 -51.17
CA GLY A 2 -8.84 11.15 -50.66
C GLY A 2 -8.72 11.33 -49.14
N ASP A 3 -9.85 11.39 -48.44
CA ASP A 3 -9.88 11.59 -47.00
C ASP A 3 -9.70 10.23 -46.31
N ILE A 4 -8.58 10.10 -45.60
CA ILE A 4 -8.26 8.94 -44.78
C ILE A 4 -9.11 9.05 -43.51
N GLU A 5 -10.23 8.32 -43.48
CA GLU A 5 -11.00 8.09 -42.26
C GLU A 5 -10.13 7.32 -41.25
N ALA A 6 -9.76 8.02 -40.18
CA ALA A 6 -9.18 7.42 -39.00
C ALA A 6 -10.26 6.58 -38.29
N ASN A 7 -10.22 5.26 -38.51
CA ASN A 7 -11.00 4.27 -37.77
C ASN A 7 -10.59 4.25 -36.29
N GLY A 8 -11.21 5.11 -35.48
CA GLY A 8 -11.24 4.96 -34.03
C GLY A 8 -12.28 3.89 -33.66
N VAL A 9 -11.82 2.72 -33.22
CA VAL A 9 -12.69 1.69 -32.65
C VAL A 9 -13.45 2.30 -31.46
N PRO A 10 -14.79 2.24 -31.41
CA PRO A 10 -15.54 2.71 -30.25
C PRO A 10 -15.21 1.82 -29.06
N ILE A 11 -14.53 2.37 -28.05
CA ILE A 11 -14.35 1.69 -26.77
C ILE A 11 -15.76 1.43 -26.20
N PRO A 12 -16.15 0.18 -25.87
CA PRO A 12 -17.40 -0.08 -25.19
C PRO A 12 -17.39 0.69 -23.86
N GLN A 13 -18.17 1.76 -23.79
CA GLN A 13 -18.39 2.45 -22.53
C GLN A 13 -19.24 1.51 -21.69
N SER A 14 -18.63 0.85 -20.72
CA SER A 14 -19.37 0.47 -19.52
C SER A 14 -19.56 1.75 -18.74
N PRO A 15 -20.75 2.37 -18.77
CA PRO A 15 -20.97 3.58 -18.01
C PRO A 15 -20.82 3.18 -16.54
N MET A 16 -19.77 3.67 -15.90
CA MET A 16 -19.69 3.66 -14.45
C MET A 16 -21.04 4.17 -13.95
N SER A 17 -21.76 3.37 -13.16
CA SER A 17 -23.16 3.69 -12.84
C SER A 17 -23.23 5.10 -12.25
N LYS A 18 -24.30 5.83 -12.56
CA LYS A 18 -24.48 7.22 -12.07
C LYS A 18 -24.29 7.31 -10.55
N GLU A 19 -24.70 6.27 -9.84
CA GLU A 19 -24.52 6.12 -8.39
C GLU A 19 -23.05 6.11 -7.96
N VAL A 20 -22.17 5.40 -8.68
CA VAL A 20 -20.72 5.37 -8.38
C VAL A 20 -20.09 6.72 -8.65
N ILE A 21 -20.50 7.42 -9.72
CA ILE A 21 -20.02 8.78 -10.03
C ILE A 21 -20.46 9.76 -8.94
N ASP A 22 -21.73 9.69 -8.51
CA ASP A 22 -22.28 10.56 -7.48
C ASP A 22 -21.67 10.28 -6.10
N LEU A 23 -21.46 9.01 -5.76
CA LEU A 23 -20.73 8.60 -4.56
C LEU A 23 -19.30 9.14 -4.61
N ALA A 24 -18.60 8.96 -5.72
CA ALA A 24 -17.21 9.34 -5.81
C ALA A 24 -16.99 10.85 -5.88
N ARG A 25 -17.92 11.60 -6.49
CA ARG A 25 -17.92 13.07 -6.44
C ARG A 25 -17.88 13.57 -5.01
N ARG A 26 -18.64 12.96 -4.10
CA ARG A 26 -18.70 13.32 -2.67
C ARG A 26 -17.35 13.12 -1.97
N HIS A 27 -16.62 12.06 -2.29
CA HIS A 27 -15.30 11.82 -1.71
C HIS A 27 -14.16 12.59 -2.41
N THR A 28 -14.42 13.11 -3.61
CA THR A 28 -13.41 13.76 -4.46
C THR A 28 -13.41 15.27 -4.27
N PHE A 29 -14.55 15.95 -4.28
CA PHE A 29 -14.60 17.40 -4.11
C PHE A 29 -15.65 17.79 -3.07
N TYR A 30 -15.21 18.29 -1.92
CA TYR A 30 -16.09 18.59 -0.80
C TYR A 30 -15.68 19.86 -0.05
N THR A 31 -16.65 20.51 0.58
CA THR A 31 -16.44 21.69 1.41
C THR A 31 -16.21 21.27 2.85
N ASN A 32 -15.15 21.79 3.46
CA ASN A 32 -14.85 21.63 4.89
C ASN A 32 -14.96 23.01 5.56
N PRO A 33 -15.18 23.10 6.89
CA PRO A 33 -15.12 24.38 7.63
C PRO A 33 -13.86 25.21 7.34
N ASN A 34 -12.73 24.55 7.05
CA ASN A 34 -11.44 25.17 6.73
C ASN A 34 -11.22 25.42 5.23
N GLY A 35 -12.29 25.47 4.43
CA GLY A 35 -12.24 25.68 2.98
C GLY A 35 -12.44 24.40 2.15
N ASP A 36 -12.50 24.57 0.83
CA ASP A 36 -12.75 23.46 -0.09
C ASP A 36 -11.55 22.51 -0.19
N ARG A 37 -11.87 21.24 -0.46
CA ARG A 37 -10.91 20.13 -0.51
C ARG A 37 -11.15 19.31 -1.76
N PHE A 38 -10.08 18.99 -2.49
CA PHE A 38 -10.12 18.05 -3.61
C PHE A 38 -9.15 16.90 -3.39
N ASN A 39 -9.67 15.68 -3.37
CA ASN A 39 -8.96 14.46 -3.03
C ASN A 39 -8.65 13.64 -4.30
N LEU A 40 -7.42 13.75 -4.77
CA LEU A 40 -6.94 13.00 -5.94
C LEU A 40 -6.88 11.49 -5.65
N VAL A 41 -6.76 11.07 -4.39
CA VAL A 41 -6.82 9.65 -4.01
C VAL A 41 -8.21 9.09 -4.25
N ALA A 42 -9.26 9.87 -3.97
CA ALA A 42 -10.63 9.45 -4.27
C ALA A 42 -10.87 9.31 -5.78
N LEU A 43 -10.35 10.26 -6.58
CA LEU A 43 -10.38 10.18 -8.03
C LEU A 43 -9.63 8.95 -8.56
N HIS A 44 -8.46 8.63 -8.00
CA HIS A 44 -7.70 7.43 -8.35
C HIS A 44 -8.47 6.14 -8.05
N ARG A 45 -9.19 6.08 -6.92
CA ARG A 45 -10.07 4.93 -6.61
C ARG A 45 -11.19 4.76 -7.63
N MET A 46 -11.75 5.85 -8.15
CA MET A 46 -12.70 5.78 -9.26
C MET A 46 -12.08 5.14 -10.49
N ASN A 47 -10.87 5.59 -10.85
CA ASN A 47 -10.14 5.04 -12.00
C ASN A 47 -9.87 3.53 -11.82
N MET A 48 -9.47 3.11 -10.62
CA MET A 48 -9.30 1.68 -10.32
C MET A 48 -10.61 0.89 -10.48
N HIS A 49 -11.73 1.44 -10.02
CA HIS A 49 -13.05 0.82 -10.20
C HIS A 49 -13.44 0.71 -11.68
N TYR A 50 -13.18 1.77 -12.45
CA TYR A 50 -13.38 1.77 -13.90
C TYR A 50 -12.58 0.67 -14.60
N LEU A 51 -11.29 0.54 -14.29
CA LEU A 51 -10.42 -0.48 -14.86
C LEU A 51 -10.89 -1.90 -14.54
N ARG A 52 -11.40 -2.13 -13.31
CA ARG A 52 -12.02 -3.41 -12.94
C ARG A 52 -13.27 -3.71 -13.77
N GLY A 53 -14.13 -2.72 -13.98
CA GLY A 53 -15.29 -2.84 -14.86
C GLY A 53 -14.88 -3.29 -16.26
N ARG A 54 -13.92 -2.57 -16.87
CA ARG A 54 -13.39 -2.91 -18.20
C ARG A 54 -12.78 -4.31 -18.28
N LEU A 55 -12.06 -4.74 -17.23
CA LEU A 55 -11.53 -6.10 -17.15
C LEU A 55 -12.65 -7.14 -17.15
N LEU A 56 -13.73 -6.90 -16.39
CA LEU A 56 -14.90 -7.79 -16.35
C LEU A 56 -15.63 -7.81 -17.70
N ASP A 57 -15.80 -6.65 -18.35
CA ASP A 57 -16.45 -6.57 -19.66
C ASP A 57 -15.64 -7.30 -20.75
N SER A 58 -14.32 -7.12 -20.74
CA SER A 58 -13.41 -7.84 -21.63
C SER A 58 -13.48 -9.35 -21.39
N ALA A 59 -13.44 -9.79 -20.13
CA ALA A 59 -13.58 -11.20 -19.77
C ALA A 59 -14.94 -11.78 -20.18
N ALA A 60 -16.04 -11.04 -19.98
CA ALA A 60 -17.38 -11.43 -20.41
C ALA A 60 -17.45 -11.59 -21.94
N GLY A 61 -16.79 -10.71 -22.69
CA GLY A 61 -16.66 -10.82 -24.14
C GLY A 61 -15.94 -12.08 -24.59
N VAL A 62 -14.85 -12.46 -23.92
CA VAL A 62 -14.11 -13.71 -24.20
C VAL A 62 -14.97 -14.93 -23.87
N PHE A 63 -15.64 -14.93 -22.71
CA PHE A 63 -16.51 -16.04 -22.31
C PHE A 63 -17.70 -16.23 -23.25
N ALA A 64 -18.31 -15.14 -23.71
CA ALA A 64 -19.43 -15.19 -24.66
C ALA A 64 -19.02 -15.74 -26.04
N LYS A 65 -17.76 -15.54 -26.46
CA LYS A 65 -17.22 -16.06 -27.71
C LYS A 65 -16.74 -17.52 -27.60
N GLU A 66 -16.60 -18.05 -26.38
CA GLU A 66 -15.96 -19.35 -26.07
C GLU A 66 -14.55 -19.52 -26.68
N ALA A 67 -13.91 -18.40 -27.06
CA ALA A 67 -12.61 -18.37 -27.70
C ALA A 67 -11.88 -17.07 -27.37
N MET A 68 -10.58 -17.16 -27.16
CA MET A 68 -9.71 -16.01 -26.88
C MET A 68 -8.86 -15.73 -28.11
N THR A 69 -9.08 -14.57 -28.73
CA THR A 69 -8.25 -14.12 -29.87
C THR A 69 -6.99 -13.42 -29.40
N ASP A 70 -5.99 -13.28 -30.29
CA ASP A 70 -4.78 -12.50 -29.99
C ASP A 70 -5.10 -11.04 -29.63
N ALA A 71 -6.15 -10.47 -30.23
CA ALA A 71 -6.63 -9.14 -29.92
C ALA A 71 -7.21 -9.06 -28.50
N ASP A 72 -8.05 -10.03 -28.11
CA ASP A 72 -8.60 -10.12 -26.75
C ASP A 72 -7.48 -10.30 -25.71
N SER A 73 -6.48 -11.15 -26.02
CA SER A 73 -5.29 -11.36 -25.18
C SER A 73 -4.48 -10.08 -24.97
N LYS A 74 -4.25 -9.32 -26.04
CA LYS A 74 -3.54 -8.05 -25.99
C LYS A 74 -4.31 -7.01 -25.17
N GLU A 75 -5.61 -6.89 -25.37
CA GLU A 75 -6.45 -5.96 -24.59
C GLU A 75 -6.46 -6.33 -23.10
N LEU A 76 -6.70 -7.59 -22.78
CA LEU A 76 -6.73 -8.06 -21.39
C LEU A 76 -5.39 -7.86 -20.70
N THR A 77 -4.27 -8.13 -21.40
CA THR A 77 -2.91 -7.89 -20.87
C THR A 77 -2.68 -6.41 -20.60
N SER A 78 -3.10 -5.52 -21.51
CA SER A 78 -2.99 -4.07 -21.34
C SER A 78 -3.80 -3.60 -20.14
N LEU A 79 -5.08 -3.99 -20.05
CA LEU A 79 -5.96 -3.62 -18.93
C LEU A 79 -5.44 -4.14 -17.60
N MET A 80 -4.91 -5.37 -17.57
CA MET A 80 -4.32 -5.94 -16.37
C MET A 80 -3.07 -5.17 -15.94
N SER A 81 -2.21 -4.78 -16.89
CA SER A 81 -1.04 -3.95 -16.64
C SER A 81 -1.43 -2.57 -16.09
N ASP A 82 -2.41 -1.91 -16.69
CA ASP A 82 -2.92 -0.61 -16.24
C ASP A 82 -3.50 -0.70 -14.83
N TYR A 83 -4.30 -1.74 -14.56
CA TYR A 83 -4.85 -1.99 -13.24
C TYR A 83 -3.77 -2.29 -12.20
N CYS A 84 -2.77 -3.12 -12.52
CA CYS A 84 -1.65 -3.40 -11.62
C CYS A 84 -0.83 -2.14 -11.34
N THR A 85 -0.63 -1.29 -12.34
CA THR A 85 0.03 0.00 -12.17
C THR A 85 -0.78 0.91 -11.25
N ALA A 86 -2.09 1.02 -11.45
CA ALA A 86 -2.97 1.78 -10.58
C ALA A 86 -2.97 1.23 -9.13
N VAL A 87 -2.88 -0.08 -8.94
CA VAL A 87 -2.69 -0.70 -7.61
C VAL A 87 -1.36 -0.25 -6.98
N ARG A 88 -0.25 -0.23 -7.73
CA ARG A 88 1.05 0.25 -7.22
C ARG A 88 1.03 1.74 -6.90
N ASP A 89 0.44 2.57 -7.76
CA ASP A 89 0.32 4.01 -7.54
C ASP A 89 -0.49 4.31 -6.27
N ARG A 90 -1.49 3.48 -5.98
CA ARG A 90 -2.27 3.58 -4.74
C ARG A 90 -1.39 3.33 -3.50
N GLU A 91 -0.44 2.40 -3.56
CA GLU A 91 0.51 2.18 -2.46
C GLU A 91 1.41 3.41 -2.24
N LEU A 92 1.88 4.04 -3.32
CA LEU A 92 2.62 5.30 -3.24
C LEU A 92 1.77 6.43 -2.61
N MET A 93 0.53 6.59 -3.08
CA MET A 93 -0.40 7.58 -2.53
C MET A 93 -0.66 7.36 -1.03
N ARG A 94 -0.74 6.10 -0.60
CA ARG A 94 -0.87 5.72 0.81
C ARG A 94 0.36 6.14 1.62
N ASP A 95 1.54 5.79 1.16
CA ASP A 95 2.78 6.04 1.89
C ASP A 95 3.01 7.55 2.08
N LEU A 96 2.63 8.36 1.09
CA LEU A 96 2.68 9.82 1.19
C LEU A 96 1.59 10.38 2.12
N ALA A 97 0.40 9.79 2.14
CA ALA A 97 -0.67 10.18 3.06
C ALA A 97 -0.30 9.93 4.54
N ALA A 98 0.41 8.84 4.82
CA ALA A 98 0.83 8.49 6.18
C ALA A 98 1.90 9.44 6.77
N ARG A 99 2.71 10.09 5.92
CA ARG A 99 3.82 10.95 6.37
C ARG A 99 3.34 12.27 6.95
N SER A 100 2.43 12.96 6.27
CA SER A 100 1.91 14.24 6.73
C SER A 100 0.67 14.63 5.94
N TRP A 101 -0.43 14.84 6.66
CA TRP A 101 -1.67 15.34 6.06
C TRP A 101 -1.51 16.76 5.50
N ARG A 102 -0.68 17.61 6.13
CA ARG A 102 -0.48 18.99 5.67
C ARG A 102 0.20 19.00 4.31
N THR A 103 1.26 18.22 4.11
CA THR A 103 2.10 18.23 2.90
C THR A 103 1.72 17.17 1.88
N ASN A 104 0.59 16.48 2.06
CA ASN A 104 0.16 15.44 1.13
C ASN A 104 -0.15 16.06 -0.27
N PRO A 105 0.59 15.68 -1.32
CA PRO A 105 0.41 16.25 -2.66
C PRO A 105 -0.89 15.82 -3.35
N PHE A 106 -1.56 14.77 -2.86
CA PHE A 106 -2.80 14.26 -3.45
C PHE A 106 -4.06 14.94 -2.89
N HIS A 107 -3.90 15.89 -1.97
CA HIS A 107 -4.99 16.56 -1.28
C HIS A 107 -4.88 18.07 -1.51
N LEU A 108 -5.61 18.56 -2.51
CA LEU A 108 -5.66 19.97 -2.84
C LEU A 108 -6.60 20.69 -1.87
N LYS A 109 -6.20 21.90 -1.47
CA LYS A 109 -6.81 22.67 -0.40
C LYS A 109 -6.98 24.12 -0.84
N SER A 110 -8.18 24.65 -0.64
CA SER A 110 -8.39 26.10 -0.60
C SER A 110 -7.91 26.59 0.76
N ASP A 111 -6.70 27.16 0.81
CA ASP A 111 -6.03 27.61 2.03
C ASP A 111 -5.25 28.91 1.69
N PRO A 112 -5.27 29.96 2.53
CA PRO A 112 -4.48 31.18 2.29
C PRO A 112 -3.01 30.93 1.99
N ASP A 113 -2.42 29.88 2.60
CA ASP A 113 -1.01 29.52 2.41
C ASP A 113 -0.74 28.81 1.07
N ARG A 114 -1.78 28.52 0.27
CA ARG A 114 -1.71 27.73 -0.99
C ARG A 114 -2.52 28.36 -2.12
N PRO A 115 -2.07 29.52 -2.66
CA PRO A 115 -2.81 30.24 -3.68
C PRO A 115 -2.96 29.44 -5.00
N LEU A 116 -1.97 28.63 -5.37
CA LEU A 116 -2.01 27.82 -6.58
C LEU A 116 -3.07 26.71 -6.52
N GLU A 117 -3.19 26.03 -5.38
CA GLU A 117 -4.24 25.02 -5.20
C GLU A 117 -5.63 25.68 -5.20
N THR A 118 -5.75 26.85 -4.57
CA THR A 118 -7.00 27.63 -4.59
C THR A 118 -7.41 28.02 -6.00
N LEU A 119 -6.46 28.38 -6.88
CA LEU A 119 -6.71 28.67 -8.29
C LEU A 119 -7.20 27.43 -9.06
N LEU A 120 -6.63 26.26 -8.80
CA LEU A 120 -7.10 25.02 -9.41
C LEU A 120 -8.55 24.72 -9.01
N LEU A 121 -8.88 24.88 -7.73
CA LEU A 121 -10.24 24.65 -7.23
C LEU A 121 -11.24 25.68 -7.76
N SER A 122 -10.84 26.96 -7.90
CA SER A 122 -11.70 27.98 -8.49
C SER A 122 -11.96 27.72 -9.98
N SER A 123 -10.99 27.15 -10.71
CA SER A 123 -11.18 26.75 -12.11
C SER A 123 -12.26 25.66 -12.28
N LEU A 124 -12.40 24.75 -11.31
CA LEU A 124 -13.48 23.75 -11.31
C LEU A 124 -14.84 24.41 -11.11
N LYS A 125 -14.93 25.35 -10.16
CA LYS A 125 -16.16 26.12 -9.91
C LYS A 125 -16.58 26.94 -11.12
N ALA A 126 -15.62 27.56 -11.82
CA ALA A 126 -15.88 28.31 -13.06
C ALA A 126 -16.48 27.43 -14.17
N ARG A 127 -16.22 26.11 -14.14
CA ARG A 127 -16.82 25.11 -15.04
C ARG A 127 -18.16 24.55 -14.54
N GLY A 128 -18.76 25.15 -13.50
CA GLY A 128 -20.01 24.69 -12.89
C GLY A 128 -19.87 23.45 -12.01
N ILE A 129 -18.64 23.03 -11.68
CA ILE A 129 -18.40 21.89 -10.78
C ILE A 129 -18.25 22.45 -9.36
N HIS A 130 -19.26 22.19 -8.53
CA HIS A 130 -19.29 22.67 -7.14
C HIS A 130 -18.96 21.55 -6.15
N PRO A 131 -18.31 21.89 -5.02
CA PRO A 131 -18.01 20.92 -3.97
C PRO A 131 -19.30 20.40 -3.32
N ALA A 132 -19.32 19.12 -2.96
CA ALA A 132 -20.38 18.55 -2.15
C ALA A 132 -20.24 18.99 -0.68
N PRO A 133 -21.33 19.08 0.08
CA PRO A 133 -21.23 19.28 1.52
C PRO A 133 -20.52 18.10 2.18
N ILE A 134 -19.75 18.37 3.24
CA ILE A 134 -19.18 17.29 4.06
C ILE A 134 -20.29 16.49 4.72
N ILE A 135 -20.16 15.17 4.68
CA ILE A 135 -21.10 14.21 5.26
C ILE A 135 -20.56 13.78 6.62
N SER A 136 -21.44 13.51 7.58
CA SER A 136 -21.02 13.02 8.89
C SER A 136 -20.47 11.59 8.80
N ILE A 137 -19.61 11.20 9.74
CA ILE A 137 -19.05 9.83 9.79
C ILE A 137 -20.17 8.77 9.83
N LYS A 138 -21.26 9.04 10.55
CA LYS A 138 -22.41 8.12 10.66
C LYS A 138 -23.15 7.92 9.34
N GLU A 139 -23.29 8.99 8.56
CA GLU A 139 -23.91 8.91 7.23
C GLU A 139 -22.98 8.21 6.24
N ASP A 140 -21.66 8.42 6.34
CA ASP A 140 -20.65 7.74 5.52
C ASP A 140 -20.68 6.21 5.70
N GLU A 141 -20.87 5.73 6.94
CA GLU A 141 -21.00 4.30 7.25
C GLU A 141 -22.20 3.62 6.59
N THR A 142 -23.24 4.38 6.23
CA THR A 142 -24.44 3.83 5.57
C THR A 142 -24.34 3.77 4.05
N LEU A 143 -23.31 4.40 3.47
CA LEU A 143 -23.12 4.45 2.03
C LEU A 143 -22.30 3.24 1.53
N PRO A 144 -22.56 2.75 0.31
CA PRO A 144 -21.70 1.77 -0.32
C PRO A 144 -20.27 2.32 -0.38
N SER A 145 -19.29 1.55 0.07
CA SER A 145 -17.89 1.98 0.02
C SER A 145 -17.36 1.86 -1.40
N LEU A 146 -16.64 2.88 -1.87
CA LEU A 146 -15.80 2.70 -3.05
C LEU A 146 -14.72 1.68 -2.70
N PRO A 147 -14.61 0.56 -3.44
CA PRO A 147 -13.63 -0.46 -3.13
C PRO A 147 -12.23 0.16 -3.22
N GLY A 148 -11.40 -0.18 -2.25
CA GLY A 148 -10.12 0.47 -2.04
C GLY A 148 -10.18 1.76 -1.23
N GLY A 149 -11.26 2.01 -0.51
CA GLY A 149 -11.39 3.12 0.43
C GLY A 149 -10.32 3.10 1.54
N PRO A 150 -10.19 4.20 2.32
CA PRO A 150 -9.30 4.26 3.48
C PRO A 150 -9.58 3.17 4.53
N TRP A 151 -10.81 2.63 4.52
CA TRP A 151 -11.33 1.64 5.45
C TRP A 151 -10.99 0.19 5.10
N ASP A 152 -10.49 -0.08 3.87
CA ASP A 152 -9.94 -1.39 3.47
C ASP A 152 -8.54 -1.66 4.06
N MET A 153 -8.06 -0.77 4.94
CA MET A 153 -6.72 -0.85 5.51
C MET A 153 -6.78 -1.11 7.01
N PRO A 154 -5.93 -1.99 7.57
CA PRO A 154 -5.67 -1.96 9.00
C PRO A 154 -5.18 -0.54 9.33
N SER A 155 -5.90 0.15 10.22
CA SER A 155 -5.60 1.55 10.61
C SER A 155 -4.10 1.79 10.75
N ALA A 156 -3.57 2.95 10.36
CA ALA A 156 -2.14 3.28 10.52
C ALA A 156 -1.61 3.03 11.95
N ILE A 157 -2.51 3.03 12.93
CA ILE A 157 -2.28 2.63 14.33
C ILE A 157 -1.99 1.12 14.46
N LYS A 158 -2.72 0.24 13.77
CA LYS A 158 -2.45 -1.21 13.71
C LYS A 158 -1.11 -1.51 13.04
N ALA A 159 -0.82 -0.91 11.88
CA ALA A 159 0.45 -1.10 11.19
C ALA A 159 1.65 -0.57 12.01
N THR A 160 1.49 0.58 12.67
CA THR A 160 2.52 1.12 13.58
C THR A 160 2.70 0.23 14.82
N ARG A 161 1.61 -0.29 15.41
CA ARG A 161 1.67 -1.25 16.52
C ARG A 161 2.35 -2.56 16.12
N GLU A 162 2.08 -3.08 14.94
CA GLU A 162 2.75 -4.27 14.41
C GLU A 162 4.25 -4.01 14.24
N ARG A 163 4.66 -2.86 13.71
CA ARG A 163 6.08 -2.48 13.62
C ARG A 163 6.76 -2.43 14.99
N TYR A 164 6.12 -1.81 15.97
CA TYR A 164 6.65 -1.79 17.34
C TYR A 164 6.68 -3.19 17.96
N ALA A 165 5.67 -4.03 17.72
CA ALA A 165 5.66 -5.40 18.20
C ALA A 165 6.82 -6.22 17.60
N TRP A 166 7.05 -6.13 16.30
CA TRP A 166 8.18 -6.80 15.63
C TRP A 166 9.54 -6.26 16.08
N ALA A 167 9.66 -4.96 16.37
CA ALA A 167 10.87 -4.37 16.93
C ALA A 167 11.17 -4.90 18.34
N ILE A 168 10.15 -4.99 19.20
CA ILE A 168 10.29 -5.57 20.55
C ILE A 168 10.67 -7.05 20.47
N VAL A 169 10.00 -7.82 19.62
CA VAL A 169 10.31 -9.24 19.40
C VAL A 169 11.76 -9.41 18.95
N GLY A 170 12.21 -8.63 17.97
CA GLY A 170 13.61 -8.66 17.51
C GLY A 170 14.62 -8.32 18.61
N GLY A 171 14.30 -7.35 19.47
CA GLY A 171 15.13 -7.01 20.63
C GLY A 171 15.19 -8.12 21.68
N VAL A 172 14.05 -8.72 22.03
CA VAL A 172 13.97 -9.83 23.00
C VAL A 172 14.76 -11.04 22.51
N VAL A 173 14.68 -11.35 21.22
CA VAL A 173 15.42 -12.47 20.60
C VAL A 173 16.94 -12.31 20.74
N LEU A 174 17.47 -11.07 20.76
CA LEU A 174 18.89 -10.80 20.99
C LEU A 174 19.27 -10.76 22.48
N ILE A 175 18.39 -10.22 23.34
CA ILE A 175 18.66 -10.07 24.77
C ILE A 175 18.69 -11.43 25.48
N VAL A 176 17.76 -12.33 25.14
CA VAL A 176 17.65 -13.66 25.78
C VAL A 176 18.97 -14.46 25.76
N PRO A 177 19.62 -14.68 24.60
CA PRO A 177 20.89 -15.42 24.56
C PRO A 177 22.03 -14.66 25.25
N MET A 178 22.08 -13.32 25.21
CA MET A 178 23.07 -12.56 25.98
C MET A 178 22.92 -12.78 27.49
N VAL A 179 21.68 -12.67 28.00
CA VAL A 179 21.40 -12.87 29.42
C VAL A 179 21.73 -14.30 29.84
N MET A 180 21.38 -15.30 29.02
CA MET A 180 21.71 -16.70 29.27
C MET A 180 23.21 -16.97 29.31
N MET A 181 24.01 -16.36 28.43
CA MET A 181 25.48 -16.50 28.42
C MET A 181 26.16 -15.85 29.63
N VAL A 182 25.53 -14.85 30.25
CA VAL A 182 26.02 -14.24 31.50
C VAL A 182 25.65 -15.09 32.72
N LEU A 183 24.48 -15.71 32.72
CA LEU A 183 23.99 -16.53 33.84
C LEU A 183 24.61 -17.94 33.87
N LEU A 184 24.99 -18.49 32.71
CA LEU A 184 25.55 -19.83 32.58
C LEU A 184 27.07 -19.74 32.39
N GLU A 185 27.80 -19.88 33.48
CA GLU A 185 29.26 -19.90 33.45
C GLU A 185 29.75 -21.23 32.85
N GLY A 186 30.12 -21.22 31.57
CA GLY A 186 30.70 -22.38 30.91
C GLY A 186 30.95 -22.19 29.42
N ARG A 187 32.17 -22.51 28.96
CA ARG A 187 32.55 -22.39 27.54
C ARG A 187 31.70 -23.26 26.62
N THR A 188 31.41 -24.48 27.04
CA THR A 188 30.53 -25.41 26.32
C THR A 188 29.09 -24.93 26.33
N ALA A 189 28.60 -24.40 27.45
CA ALA A 189 27.26 -23.82 27.57
C ALA A 189 27.07 -22.64 26.61
N ASN A 190 28.03 -21.71 26.55
CA ASN A 190 27.96 -20.53 25.68
C ASN A 190 27.95 -20.91 24.19
N LEU A 191 28.75 -21.89 23.78
CA LEU A 191 28.73 -22.41 22.40
C LEU A 191 27.39 -23.06 22.07
N VAL A 192 26.85 -23.89 22.97
CA VAL A 192 25.56 -24.55 22.77
C VAL A 192 24.43 -23.52 22.67
N ILE A 193 24.39 -22.52 23.55
CA ILE A 193 23.39 -21.44 23.53
C ILE A 193 23.48 -20.66 22.22
N ALA A 194 24.68 -20.31 21.76
CA ALA A 194 24.89 -19.57 20.51
C ALA A 194 24.38 -20.36 19.29
N SER A 195 24.75 -21.64 19.20
CA SER A 195 24.34 -22.51 18.08
C SER A 195 22.83 -22.74 18.04
N VAL A 196 22.22 -23.12 19.18
CA VAL A 196 20.78 -23.37 19.27
C VAL A 196 19.98 -22.09 18.97
N SER A 197 20.39 -20.96 19.53
CA SER A 197 19.71 -19.67 19.33
C SER A 197 19.78 -19.22 17.86
N THR A 198 20.92 -19.44 17.19
CA THR A 198 21.10 -19.09 15.77
C THR A 198 20.22 -19.95 14.86
N VAL A 199 20.15 -21.26 15.11
CA VAL A 199 19.31 -22.18 14.33
C VAL A 199 17.83 -21.85 14.53
N MET A 200 17.40 -21.63 15.78
CA MET A 200 16.02 -21.23 16.09
C MET A 200 15.64 -19.91 15.41
N PHE A 201 16.55 -18.92 15.43
CA PHE A 201 16.34 -17.65 14.74
C PHE A 201 16.20 -17.84 13.22
N ALA A 202 17.09 -18.63 12.60
CA ALA A 202 17.04 -18.89 11.16
C ALA A 202 15.71 -19.54 10.74
N LEU A 203 15.24 -20.52 11.52
CA LEU A 203 13.95 -21.17 11.29
C LEU A 203 12.77 -20.19 11.45
N ALA A 204 12.77 -19.39 12.51
CA ALA A 204 11.74 -18.40 12.76
C ALA A 204 11.69 -17.32 11.65
N ALA A 205 12.86 -16.87 11.18
CA ALA A 205 12.98 -15.91 10.08
C ALA A 205 12.48 -16.51 8.74
N ALA A 206 12.83 -17.76 8.45
CA ALA A 206 12.36 -18.46 7.25
C ALA A 206 10.83 -18.66 7.27
N TYR A 207 10.24 -18.98 8.43
CA TYR A 207 8.80 -19.15 8.57
C TYR A 207 8.04 -17.82 8.46
N SER A 208 8.57 -16.74 9.05
CA SER A 208 7.88 -15.45 9.13
C SER A 208 7.94 -14.65 7.82
N ALA A 209 8.87 -14.97 6.91
CA ALA A 209 9.10 -14.20 5.69
C ALA A 209 9.21 -15.09 4.43
N PRO A 210 8.15 -15.84 4.06
CA PRO A 210 8.19 -16.81 2.95
C PRO A 210 8.39 -16.17 1.58
N THR A 211 8.14 -14.86 1.44
CA THR A 211 8.26 -14.10 0.19
C THR A 211 9.60 -13.38 0.02
N LYS A 212 10.50 -13.43 1.01
CA LYS A 212 11.81 -12.75 0.92
C LYS A 212 12.84 -13.58 0.14
N LEU A 213 13.80 -12.91 -0.50
CA LEU A 213 14.89 -13.60 -1.19
C LEU A 213 15.75 -14.38 -0.19
N PRO A 214 16.23 -15.60 -0.56
CA PRO A 214 17.11 -16.40 0.30
C PRO A 214 18.37 -15.66 0.77
N VAL A 215 18.90 -14.75 -0.04
CA VAL A 215 20.09 -13.95 0.28
C VAL A 215 19.86 -13.01 1.46
N GLU A 216 18.66 -12.42 1.58
CA GLU A 216 18.32 -11.56 2.72
C GLU A 216 18.26 -12.38 4.02
N LEU A 217 17.72 -13.61 3.96
CA LEU A 217 17.66 -14.51 5.11
C LEU A 217 19.07 -14.94 5.56
N MET A 218 19.96 -15.23 4.61
CA MET A 218 21.37 -15.52 4.93
C MET A 218 22.07 -14.32 5.56
N GLY A 219 21.85 -13.10 5.04
CA GLY A 219 22.43 -11.88 5.58
C GLY A 219 21.99 -11.58 7.02
N VAL A 220 20.68 -11.70 7.29
CA VAL A 220 20.12 -11.48 8.64
C VAL A 220 20.60 -12.57 9.63
N THR A 221 20.68 -13.83 9.19
CA THR A 221 21.19 -14.93 10.03
C THR A 221 22.68 -14.75 10.32
N ALA A 222 23.48 -14.33 9.34
CA ALA A 222 24.90 -14.05 9.52
C ALA A 222 25.13 -12.87 10.49
N ALA A 223 24.34 -11.80 10.39
CA ALA A 223 24.39 -10.68 11.31
C ALA A 223 24.07 -11.12 12.75
N TYR A 224 23.03 -11.95 12.93
CA TYR A 224 22.66 -12.50 14.23
C TYR A 224 23.78 -13.36 14.84
N ALA A 225 24.34 -14.27 14.04
CA ALA A 225 25.46 -15.12 14.47
C ALA A 225 26.69 -14.30 14.85
N ALA A 226 27.03 -13.26 14.07
CA ALA A 226 28.16 -12.38 14.36
C ALA A 226 28.02 -11.68 15.71
N VAL A 227 26.82 -11.18 16.03
CA VAL A 227 26.56 -10.56 17.34
C VAL A 227 26.80 -11.58 18.46
N LEU A 228 26.25 -12.80 18.37
CA LEU A 228 26.44 -13.82 19.40
C LEU A 228 27.89 -14.27 19.56
N VAL A 229 28.63 -14.42 18.46
CA VAL A 229 30.04 -14.84 18.49
C VAL A 229 30.92 -13.83 19.23
N VAL A 230 30.64 -12.53 19.13
CA VAL A 230 31.38 -11.49 19.88
C VAL A 230 31.27 -11.73 21.39
N PHE A 231 30.10 -12.12 21.90
CA PHE A 231 29.92 -12.42 23.33
C PHE A 231 30.63 -13.70 23.75
N VAL A 232 30.59 -14.75 22.92
CA VAL A 232 31.34 -15.98 23.18
C VAL A 232 32.85 -15.71 23.23
N GLY A 233 33.38 -14.92 22.28
CA GLY A 233 34.81 -14.59 22.20
C GLY A 233 35.31 -13.66 23.32
N GLY A 234 34.45 -12.77 23.83
CA GLY A 234 34.78 -11.88 24.95
C GLY A 234 34.94 -12.63 26.28
N THR A 235 34.12 -13.66 26.53
CA THR A 235 34.21 -14.45 27.78
C THR A 235 35.50 -15.27 27.90
N THR A 236 36.18 -15.56 26.80
CA THR A 236 37.46 -16.28 26.80
C THR A 236 38.69 -15.43 27.15
N GLY A 237 38.59 -14.09 27.12
CA GLY A 237 39.72 -13.20 27.33
C GLY A 237 39.94 -12.73 28.78
N ALA A 238 38.99 -12.94 29.68
CA ALA A 238 39.03 -12.43 31.07
C ALA A 238 39.51 -13.47 32.11
N GLY A 239 39.94 -14.65 31.68
CA GLY A 239 40.34 -15.77 32.54
C GLY A 239 41.77 -16.26 32.32
N GLY A 240 42.69 -15.38 31.91
CA GLY A 240 44.12 -15.65 31.77
C GLY A 240 44.95 -14.68 32.60
#